data_AF-A0AAV0CTT5-F1
#
_entry.id   AF-A0AAV0CTT5-F1
#
_cell.length_a   1.000
_cell.length_b   1.000
_cell.length_c   1.000
_cell.angle_alpha   90.00
_cell.angle_beta   90.00
_cell.angle_gamma   90.00
#
_symmetry.space_group_name_H-M   'P 1'
#
loop_
_entity.id
_entity.type
_entity.pdbx_description
1 polymer ?
#
loop_
_entity_poly.entity_id
_entity_poly.type
_entity_poly.pdbx_seq_one_letter_code
_entity_poly.pdbx_strand_id
1 'polypeptide(L)'
;MFLRKKLNFVPLFDYVVKRCDTIAEFDFYWTELNKVYECSDNTWLKRLYSHKEKWCPAFSKDYFSGGILSSQRSESTNRSISRRLSKTATLCDFYKMFGDVVEEWRSEENGQDFRCSEGTVEMVLLQDSLLTHARDVYTLEIFKLFQEQYLKGMSHFFKLVTQNCHDCVYHVWLDGVDLIRHSVSFNANDNTVTCTCKMFFRSWHSL
;
A
#
# COMPACT_ATOMS: atom_id res chain seq x y z
N MET A 1 -10.17 22.17 15.17
CA MET A 1 -8.98 22.85 14.61
C MET A 1 -7.72 22.77 15.50
N PHE A 2 -7.81 22.34 16.77
CA PHE A 2 -6.67 22.32 17.71
C PHE A 2 -5.75 21.10 17.63
N LEU A 3 -6.26 19.92 17.25
CA LEU A 3 -5.47 18.67 17.30
C LEU A 3 -4.28 18.66 16.34
N ARG A 4 -4.44 19.22 15.14
CA ARG A 4 -3.36 19.28 14.12
C ARG A 4 -2.12 20.06 14.57
N LYS A 5 -2.28 20.97 15.54
CA LYS A 5 -1.18 21.77 16.11
C LYS A 5 -0.51 21.09 17.30
N LYS A 6 -1.09 20.01 17.84
CA LYS A 6 -0.48 19.25 18.93
C LYS A 6 0.74 18.49 18.39
N LEU A 7 1.83 18.52 19.15
CA LEU A 7 3.08 17.85 18.79
C LEU A 7 2.81 16.36 18.48
N ASN A 8 3.39 15.85 17.41
CA ASN A 8 3.28 14.45 16.96
C ASN A 8 1.87 13.94 16.64
N PHE A 9 0.84 14.79 16.64
CA PHE A 9 -0.52 14.34 16.30
C PHE A 9 -0.61 13.87 14.85
N VAL A 10 -0.12 14.68 13.91
CA VAL A 10 -0.24 14.40 12.47
C VAL A 10 0.52 13.12 12.09
N PRO A 11 1.78 12.90 12.48
CA PRO A 11 2.48 11.64 12.19
C PRO A 11 1.77 10.41 12.75
N LEU A 12 1.31 10.46 14.01
CA LEU A 12 0.59 9.33 14.61
C LEU A 12 -0.74 9.08 13.90
N PHE A 13 -1.52 10.14 13.65
CA PHE A 13 -2.80 10.04 12.95
C PHE A 13 -2.64 9.49 11.53
N ASP A 14 -1.64 9.96 10.77
CA ASP A 14 -1.34 9.43 9.44
C ASP A 14 -0.94 7.96 9.49
N TYR A 15 -0.17 7.55 10.51
CA TYR A 15 0.18 6.15 10.73
C TYR A 15 -1.08 5.30 10.99
N VAL A 16 -1.93 5.70 11.94
CA VAL A 16 -3.16 4.96 12.28
C VAL A 16 -4.09 4.84 11.06
N VAL A 17 -4.18 5.90 10.26
CA VAL A 17 -5.10 5.94 9.12
C VAL A 17 -4.60 5.16 7.91
N LYS A 18 -3.28 5.11 7.69
CA LYS A 18 -2.71 4.63 6.42
C LYS A 18 -1.82 3.39 6.54
N ARG A 19 -1.27 3.11 7.72
CA ARG A 19 -0.18 2.13 7.90
C ARG A 19 -0.51 0.98 8.84
N CYS A 20 -1.61 1.03 9.58
CA CYS A 20 -2.02 -0.12 10.38
C CYS A 20 -2.39 -1.30 9.48
N ASP A 21 -1.71 -2.42 9.71
CA ASP A 21 -1.85 -3.63 8.94
C ASP A 21 -2.84 -4.62 9.55
N THR A 22 -3.14 -4.50 10.84
CA THR A 22 -4.11 -5.38 11.50
C THR A 22 -5.13 -4.57 12.28
N ILE A 23 -6.30 -5.17 12.49
CA ILE A 23 -7.34 -4.58 13.33
C ILE A 23 -6.80 -4.33 14.75
N ALA A 24 -6.02 -5.27 15.28
CA ALA A 24 -5.41 -5.15 16.61
C ALA A 24 -4.45 -3.95 16.71
N GLU A 25 -3.59 -3.77 15.70
CA GLU A 25 -2.68 -2.63 15.63
C GLU A 25 -3.44 -1.29 15.51
N PHE A 26 -4.47 -1.26 14.67
CA PHE A 26 -5.34 -0.10 14.53
C PHE A 26 -6.02 0.25 15.87
N ASP A 27 -6.63 -0.72 16.54
CA ASP A 27 -7.32 -0.47 17.81
C ASP A 27 -6.36 -0.01 18.91
N PHE A 28 -5.13 -0.55 18.94
CA PHE A 28 -4.07 -0.11 19.84
C PHE A 28 -3.72 1.37 19.61
N TYR A 29 -3.31 1.74 18.39
CA TYR A 29 -2.88 3.11 18.12
C TYR A 29 -4.03 4.11 18.12
N TRP A 30 -5.24 3.70 17.75
CA TRP A 30 -6.42 4.55 17.87
C TRP A 30 -6.75 4.86 19.33
N THR A 31 -6.63 3.86 20.21
CA THR A 31 -6.82 4.04 21.66
C THR A 31 -5.75 4.97 22.24
N GLU A 32 -4.48 4.75 21.90
CA GLU A 32 -3.37 5.61 22.32
C GLU A 32 -3.52 7.04 21.81
N LEU A 33 -3.94 7.23 20.55
CA LEU A 33 -4.22 8.56 19.99
C LEU A 33 -5.33 9.28 20.77
N ASN A 34 -6.42 8.58 21.13
CA ASN A 34 -7.48 9.18 21.93
C ASN A 34 -7.01 9.58 23.33
N LYS A 35 -6.21 8.72 23.97
CA LYS A 35 -5.66 8.92 25.31
C LYS A 35 -4.66 10.07 25.37
N VAL A 36 -3.64 10.08 24.50
CA VAL A 36 -2.57 11.08 24.49
C VAL A 36 -3.09 12.48 24.19
N TYR A 37 -4.08 12.59 23.30
CA TYR A 37 -4.60 13.89 22.87
C TYR A 37 -5.93 14.27 23.51
N GLU A 38 -6.44 13.43 24.41
CA GLU A 38 -7.72 13.59 25.13
C GLU A 38 -8.87 13.97 24.17
N CYS A 39 -8.96 13.22 23.07
CA CYS A 39 -9.84 13.56 21.95
C CYS A 39 -11.00 12.60 21.76
N SER A 40 -11.26 11.75 22.76
CA SER A 40 -12.34 10.78 22.78
C SER A 40 -13.72 11.41 22.50
N ASP A 41 -13.95 12.66 22.92
CA ASP A 41 -15.23 13.38 22.71
C ASP A 41 -15.29 14.21 21.43
N ASN A 42 -14.24 14.19 20.62
CA ASN A 42 -14.23 14.90 19.35
C ASN A 42 -15.22 14.27 18.36
N THR A 43 -16.28 15.01 18.03
CA THR A 43 -17.36 14.54 17.14
C THR A 43 -16.87 14.13 15.76
N TRP A 44 -15.85 14.81 15.23
CA TRP A 44 -15.26 14.47 13.93
C TRP A 44 -14.49 13.15 13.99
N LEU A 45 -13.68 12.90 15.04
CA LEU A 45 -13.00 11.62 15.23
C LEU A 45 -13.97 10.47 15.48
N LYS A 46 -15.04 10.68 16.27
CA LYS A 46 -16.10 9.68 16.46
C LYS A 46 -16.74 9.30 15.12
N ARG A 47 -17.07 10.30 14.29
CA ARG A 47 -17.64 10.07 12.94
C ARG A 47 -16.64 9.38 12.02
N LEU A 48 -15.36 9.74 12.08
CA LEU A 48 -14.32 9.07 11.28
C LEU A 48 -14.23 7.59 11.67
N TYR A 49 -14.14 7.30 12.97
CA TYR A 49 -14.10 5.92 13.49
C TYR A 49 -15.33 5.10 13.10
N SER A 50 -16.52 5.70 13.12
CA SER A 50 -17.76 4.99 12.73
C SER A 50 -17.76 4.52 11.27
N HIS A 51 -16.87 5.07 10.44
CA HIS A 51 -16.71 4.70 9.03
C HIS A 51 -15.42 3.91 8.77
N LYS A 52 -14.72 3.42 9.80
CA LYS A 52 -13.39 2.78 9.69
C LYS A 52 -13.30 1.68 8.64
N GLU A 53 -14.36 0.88 8.46
CA GLU A 53 -14.41 -0.17 7.44
C GLU A 53 -14.30 0.36 6.00
N LYS A 54 -14.65 1.62 5.76
CA LYS A 54 -14.63 2.24 4.42
C LYS A 54 -13.29 2.86 4.05
N TRP A 55 -12.43 3.17 5.02
CA TRP A 55 -11.21 3.95 4.77
C TRP A 55 -9.96 3.33 5.40
N CYS A 56 -10.08 2.51 6.44
CA CYS A 56 -8.94 1.93 7.11
C CYS A 56 -8.47 0.69 6.36
N PRO A 57 -7.18 0.63 5.94
CA PRO A 57 -6.63 -0.53 5.25
C PRO A 57 -6.81 -1.82 6.05
N ALA A 58 -6.60 -1.79 7.37
CA ALA A 58 -6.76 -2.95 8.26
C ALA A 58 -8.14 -3.66 8.16
N PHE A 59 -9.19 -2.94 7.76
CA PHE A 59 -10.56 -3.47 7.65
C PHE A 59 -10.99 -3.77 6.20
N SER A 60 -10.16 -3.46 5.21
CA SER A 60 -10.50 -3.58 3.77
C SER A 60 -9.56 -4.50 3.00
N LYS A 61 -8.80 -5.34 3.72
CA LYS A 61 -7.73 -6.20 3.17
C LYS A 61 -8.18 -7.40 2.33
N ASP A 62 -9.48 -7.54 2.07
CA ASP A 62 -9.99 -8.64 1.22
C ASP A 62 -9.80 -8.36 -0.28
N TYR A 63 -9.34 -7.16 -0.64
CA TYR A 63 -9.01 -6.78 -2.02
C TYR A 63 -7.55 -6.33 -2.13
N PHE A 64 -6.83 -6.84 -3.13
CA PHE A 64 -5.48 -6.37 -3.44
C PHE A 64 -5.57 -5.00 -4.12
N SER A 65 -5.11 -3.94 -3.45
CA SER A 65 -5.11 -2.58 -3.98
C SER A 65 -3.77 -2.14 -4.58
N GLY A 66 -2.72 -2.97 -4.47
CA GLY A 66 -1.35 -2.59 -4.85
C GLY A 66 -0.83 -1.36 -4.08
N GLY A 67 -1.41 -1.05 -2.91
CA GLY A 67 -1.10 0.17 -2.15
C GLY A 67 -1.78 1.44 -2.68
N ILE A 68 -2.63 1.33 -3.71
CA ILE A 68 -3.39 2.45 -4.28
C ILE A 68 -4.66 2.69 -3.45
N LEU A 69 -4.76 3.86 -2.84
CA LEU A 69 -5.98 4.30 -2.17
C LEU A 69 -6.99 4.79 -3.21
N SER A 70 -8.28 4.50 -3.01
CA SER A 70 -9.35 4.92 -3.94
C SER A 70 -9.35 6.43 -4.21
N SER A 71 -8.98 7.26 -3.23
CA SER A 71 -8.93 8.72 -3.39
C SER A 71 -7.73 9.19 -4.22
N GLN A 72 -6.60 8.47 -4.23
CA GLN A 72 -5.36 8.91 -4.89
C GLN A 72 -5.54 9.17 -6.39
N ARG A 73 -6.36 8.36 -7.08
CA ARG A 73 -6.66 8.56 -8.52
C ARG A 73 -7.35 9.90 -8.77
N SER A 74 -8.37 10.22 -7.97
CA SER A 74 -9.09 11.48 -8.07
C SER A 74 -8.23 12.67 -7.62
N GLU A 75 -7.39 12.50 -6.59
CA GLU A 75 -6.50 13.53 -6.10
C GLU A 75 -5.39 13.87 -7.11
N SER A 76 -4.81 12.87 -7.76
CA SER A 76 -3.80 13.08 -8.81
C SER A 76 -4.40 13.84 -9.99
N THR A 77 -5.54 13.38 -10.49
CA THR A 77 -6.26 14.02 -11.60
C THR A 77 -6.65 15.45 -11.25
N ASN A 78 -7.27 15.65 -10.09
CA ASN A 78 -7.66 16.98 -9.62
C ASN A 78 -6.45 17.90 -9.45
N ARG A 79 -5.32 17.38 -8.94
CA ARG A 79 -4.10 18.17 -8.74
C ARG A 79 -3.48 18.60 -10.08
N SER A 80 -3.42 17.70 -11.06
CA SER A 80 -2.86 17.99 -12.38
C SER A 80 -3.68 19.05 -13.11
N ILE A 81 -5.01 19.00 -12.98
CA ILE A 81 -5.92 19.93 -13.64
C ILE A 81 -6.02 21.27 -12.89
N SER A 82 -6.24 21.24 -11.57
CA SER A 82 -6.46 22.46 -10.76
C SER A 82 -5.25 23.40 -10.71
N ARG A 83 -4.03 22.90 -10.95
CA ARG A 83 -2.82 23.73 -11.08
C ARG A 83 -2.75 24.51 -12.39
N ARG A 84 -3.45 24.06 -13.43
CA ARG A 84 -3.40 24.63 -14.78
C ARG A 84 -4.62 25.50 -15.11
N LEU A 85 -5.67 25.43 -14.28
CA LEU A 85 -6.91 26.19 -14.45
C LEU A 85 -7.02 27.33 -13.43
N SER A 86 -7.53 28.47 -13.89
CA SER A 86 -7.91 29.58 -13.01
C SER A 86 -9.29 29.33 -12.37
N LYS A 87 -9.59 30.03 -11.28
CA LYS A 87 -10.92 29.97 -10.64
C LYS A 87 -12.06 30.50 -11.52
N THR A 88 -11.74 31.23 -12.59
CA THR A 88 -12.70 31.81 -13.54
C THR A 88 -12.76 31.05 -14.86
N ALA A 89 -12.09 29.88 -14.96
CA ALA A 89 -12.09 29.07 -16.16
C ALA A 89 -13.50 28.55 -16.49
N THR A 90 -13.85 28.54 -17.77
CA THR A 90 -15.12 28.00 -18.26
C THR A 90 -15.06 26.48 -18.36
N LEU A 91 -16.21 25.83 -18.53
CA LEU A 91 -16.27 24.40 -18.81
C LEU A 91 -15.55 24.01 -20.11
N CYS A 92 -15.57 24.88 -21.12
CA CYS A 92 -14.84 24.66 -22.37
C CYS A 92 -13.32 24.68 -22.13
N ASP A 93 -12.83 25.58 -21.27
CA ASP A 93 -11.41 25.64 -20.90
C ASP A 93 -11.01 24.39 -20.11
N PHE A 94 -11.87 23.93 -19.19
CA PHE A 94 -11.66 22.68 -18.48
C PHE A 94 -11.55 21.49 -19.44
N TYR A 95 -12.46 21.35 -20.40
CA TYR A 95 -12.46 20.22 -21.33
C TYR A 95 -11.18 20.18 -22.18
N LYS A 96 -10.74 21.34 -22.70
CA LYS A 96 -9.48 21.44 -23.45
C LYS A 96 -8.29 21.03 -22.59
N MET A 97 -8.18 21.62 -21.39
CA MET A 97 -7.09 21.31 -20.47
C MET A 97 -7.08 19.84 -20.03
N PHE A 98 -8.27 19.24 -19.85
CA PHE A 98 -8.39 17.83 -19.55
C PHE A 98 -7.83 16.97 -20.69
N GLY A 99 -8.19 17.29 -21.94
CA GLY A 99 -7.64 16.63 -23.13
C GLY A 99 -6.11 16.72 -23.20
N ASP A 100 -5.56 17.91 -22.98
CA ASP A 100 -4.10 18.13 -23.00
C ASP A 100 -3.37 17.30 -21.93
N VAL A 101 -3.92 17.22 -20.71
CA VAL A 101 -3.38 16.39 -19.62
C VAL A 101 -3.43 14.90 -19.99
N VAL A 102 -4.51 14.44 -20.64
CA VAL A 102 -4.64 13.05 -21.06
C VAL A 102 -3.63 12.70 -22.14
N GLU A 103 -3.42 13.57 -23.13
CA GLU A 103 -2.41 13.35 -24.18
C GLU A 103 -0.98 13.36 -23.63
N GLU A 104 -0.68 14.24 -22.67
CA GLU A 104 0.59 14.22 -21.95
C GLU A 104 0.83 12.89 -21.24
N TRP A 105 -0.17 12.37 -20.52
CA TRP A 105 -0.07 11.07 -19.85
C TRP A 105 0.12 9.92 -20.83
N ARG A 106 -0.57 9.90 -21.96
CA ARG A 106 -0.37 8.88 -23.01
C ARG A 106 1.01 8.94 -23.62
N SER A 107 1.52 10.15 -23.86
CA SER A 107 2.87 10.36 -24.38
C SER A 107 3.93 9.85 -23.38
N GLU A 108 3.75 10.13 -22.09
CA GLU A 108 4.63 9.64 -21.04
C GLU A 108 4.56 8.12 -20.88
N GLU A 109 3.36 7.52 -20.91
CA GLU A 109 3.15 6.06 -20.90
C GLU A 109 3.88 5.39 -22.07
N ASN A 110 3.70 5.89 -23.29
CA ASN A 110 4.44 5.40 -24.47
C ASN A 110 5.96 5.49 -24.29
N GLY A 111 6.44 6.58 -23.68
CA GLY A 111 7.86 6.74 -23.36
C GLY A 111 8.36 5.72 -22.33
N GLN A 112 7.55 5.36 -21.34
CA GLN A 112 7.88 4.32 -20.37
C GLN A 112 7.81 2.93 -20.99
N ASP A 113 6.85 2.64 -21.86
CA ASP A 113 6.77 1.37 -22.58
C ASP A 113 8.00 1.13 -23.46
N PHE A 114 8.43 2.16 -24.20
CA PHE A 114 9.66 2.09 -25.00
C PHE A 114 10.90 1.87 -24.11
N ARG A 115 10.99 2.58 -22.98
CA ARG A 115 12.08 2.33 -22.01
C ARG A 115 12.01 0.93 -21.44
N CYS A 116 10.83 0.37 -21.27
CA CYS A 116 10.65 -0.98 -20.77
C CYS A 116 11.04 -2.04 -21.79
N SER A 117 10.83 -1.80 -23.08
CA SER A 117 11.26 -2.70 -24.15
C SER A 117 12.77 -2.67 -24.38
N GLU A 118 13.40 -1.50 -24.25
CA GLU A 118 14.83 -1.32 -24.57
C GLU A 118 15.74 -1.34 -23.33
N GLY A 119 15.20 -1.06 -22.15
CA GLY A 119 15.96 -0.84 -20.92
C GLY A 119 16.10 -2.09 -20.08
N THR A 120 17.22 -2.18 -19.37
CA THR A 120 17.47 -3.20 -18.35
C THR A 120 17.62 -2.56 -16.98
N VAL A 121 16.97 -3.09 -15.95
CA VAL A 121 17.20 -2.69 -14.56
C VAL A 121 18.34 -3.52 -13.96
N GLU A 122 19.20 -2.86 -13.18
CA GLU A 122 20.26 -3.49 -12.41
C GLU A 122 19.66 -4.34 -11.27
N MET A 123 20.07 -5.61 -11.23
CA MET A 123 19.68 -6.52 -10.14
C MET A 123 20.70 -6.42 -9.01
N VAL A 124 20.21 -6.22 -7.78
CA VAL A 124 21.07 -6.16 -6.59
C VAL A 124 21.73 -7.52 -6.31
N LEU A 125 21.03 -8.62 -6.61
CA LEU A 125 21.54 -9.98 -6.45
C LEU A 125 21.54 -10.70 -7.81
N LEU A 126 22.70 -10.67 -8.49
CA LEU A 126 22.86 -11.16 -9.87
C LEU A 126 22.66 -12.68 -10.04
N GLN A 127 22.73 -13.47 -8.97
CA GLN A 127 22.55 -14.94 -8.99
C GLN A 127 21.24 -15.41 -8.35
N ASP A 128 20.28 -14.51 -8.14
CA ASP A 128 18.98 -14.85 -7.59
C ASP A 128 18.00 -15.22 -8.72
N SER A 129 17.54 -16.47 -8.75
CA SER A 129 16.65 -16.99 -9.79
C SER A 129 15.26 -16.34 -9.77
N LEU A 130 14.78 -15.91 -8.60
CA LEU A 130 13.48 -15.27 -8.46
C LEU A 130 13.54 -13.83 -8.97
N LEU A 131 14.60 -13.08 -8.64
CA LEU A 131 14.81 -11.73 -9.20
C LEU A 131 15.00 -11.78 -10.71
N THR A 132 15.75 -12.76 -11.21
CA THR A 132 15.94 -12.94 -12.67
C THR A 132 14.60 -13.14 -13.36
N HIS A 133 13.79 -14.07 -12.88
CA HIS A 133 12.46 -14.32 -13.44
C HIS A 133 11.53 -13.11 -13.30
N ALA A 134 11.53 -12.42 -12.17
CA ALA A 134 10.72 -11.22 -11.97
C ALA A 134 11.11 -10.09 -12.93
N ARG A 135 12.39 -9.95 -13.27
CA ARG A 135 12.88 -8.97 -14.24
C ARG A 135 12.33 -9.21 -15.64
N ASP A 136 12.20 -10.48 -16.02
CA ASP A 136 11.75 -10.85 -17.36
C ASP A 136 10.23 -10.78 -17.52
N VAL A 137 9.47 -10.87 -16.41
CA VAL A 137 8.00 -10.86 -16.40
C VAL A 137 7.43 -9.47 -16.12
N TYR A 138 8.09 -8.66 -15.29
CA TYR A 138 7.56 -7.36 -14.86
C TYR A 138 8.07 -6.21 -15.72
N THR A 139 7.26 -5.15 -15.80
CA THR A 139 7.76 -3.87 -16.32
C THR A 139 8.87 -3.33 -15.42
N LEU A 140 9.76 -2.48 -15.95
CA LEU A 140 10.91 -1.99 -15.17
C LEU A 140 10.52 -1.36 -13.83
N GLU A 141 9.40 -0.63 -13.79
CA GLU A 141 8.94 0.02 -12.56
C GLU A 141 8.38 -0.98 -11.54
N ILE A 142 7.62 -1.97 -12.01
CA ILE A 142 7.12 -3.05 -11.15
C ILE A 142 8.28 -3.93 -10.65
N PHE A 143 9.29 -4.17 -11.48
CA PHE A 143 10.48 -4.90 -11.07
C PHE A 143 11.26 -4.17 -9.96
N LYS A 144 11.44 -2.85 -10.06
CA LYS A 144 12.09 -2.07 -8.99
C LYS A 144 11.33 -2.19 -7.67
N LEU A 145 10.00 -2.07 -7.72
CA LEU A 145 9.15 -2.24 -6.53
C LEU A 145 9.28 -3.65 -5.96
N PHE A 146 9.25 -4.68 -6.82
CA PHE A 146 9.43 -6.06 -6.41
C PHE A 146 10.80 -6.27 -5.75
N GLN A 147 11.89 -5.80 -6.36
CA GLN A 147 13.23 -5.90 -5.81
C GLN A 147 13.34 -5.22 -4.45
N GLU A 148 12.76 -4.04 -4.28
CA GLU A 148 12.73 -3.35 -2.99
C GLU A 148 12.00 -4.17 -1.92
N GLN A 149 10.83 -4.72 -2.24
CA GLN A 149 10.06 -5.55 -1.30
C GLN A 149 10.76 -6.88 -1.00
N TYR A 150 11.40 -7.48 -2.00
CA TYR A 150 12.16 -8.71 -1.85
C TYR A 150 13.33 -8.54 -0.88
N LEU A 151 14.12 -7.48 -1.06
CA LEU A 151 15.24 -7.14 -0.17
C LEU A 151 14.77 -6.82 1.25
N LYS A 152 13.65 -6.10 1.41
CA LYS A 152 13.02 -5.90 2.72
C LYS A 152 12.63 -7.23 3.36
N GLY A 153 12.02 -8.13 2.58
CA GLY A 153 11.65 -9.48 3.01
C GLY A 153 12.83 -10.28 3.56
N MET A 154 14.00 -10.20 2.91
CA MET A 154 15.22 -10.89 3.35
C MET A 154 15.73 -10.46 4.73
N SER A 155 15.35 -9.27 5.20
CA SER A 155 15.75 -8.77 6.51
C SER A 155 14.83 -9.24 7.65
N HIS A 156 13.74 -9.94 7.34
CA HIS A 156 12.81 -10.42 8.35
C HIS A 156 13.33 -11.69 9.04
N PHE A 157 13.16 -11.74 10.35
CA PHE A 157 13.31 -12.97 11.11
C PHE A 157 12.08 -13.84 10.90
N PHE A 158 12.28 -15.16 10.88
CA PHE A 158 11.18 -16.11 10.84
C PHE A 158 11.37 -17.27 11.81
N LYS A 159 10.26 -17.83 12.29
CA LYS A 159 10.23 -19.02 13.13
C LYS A 159 9.08 -19.92 12.72
N LEU A 160 9.38 -21.17 12.42
CA LEU A 160 8.36 -22.21 12.22
C LEU A 160 7.63 -22.47 13.54
N VAL A 161 6.30 -22.39 13.52
CA VAL A 161 5.45 -22.62 14.70
C VAL A 161 4.49 -23.79 14.55
N THR A 162 4.17 -24.17 13.32
CA THR A 162 3.34 -25.34 13.05
C THR A 162 3.81 -26.00 11.77
N GLN A 163 3.95 -27.32 11.81
CA GLN A 163 4.24 -28.13 10.64
C GLN A 163 3.43 -29.41 10.71
N ASN A 164 2.50 -29.53 9.77
CA ASN A 164 1.73 -30.73 9.51
C ASN A 164 2.16 -31.32 8.15
N CYS A 165 1.53 -32.40 7.72
CA CYS A 165 1.82 -33.00 6.41
C CYS A 165 1.58 -32.04 5.22
N HIS A 166 0.61 -31.14 5.33
CA HIS A 166 0.23 -30.23 4.26
C HIS A 166 0.31 -28.75 4.62
N ASP A 167 0.43 -28.40 5.90
CA ASP A 167 0.40 -27.00 6.35
C ASP A 167 1.67 -26.64 7.13
N CYS A 168 2.30 -25.54 6.72
CA CYS A 168 3.42 -24.93 7.43
C CYS A 168 3.05 -23.51 7.84
N VAL A 169 3.22 -23.17 9.12
CA VAL A 169 2.98 -21.81 9.63
C VAL A 169 4.26 -21.25 10.20
N TYR A 170 4.64 -20.05 9.74
CA TYR A 170 5.79 -19.29 10.19
C TYR A 170 5.33 -18.00 10.85
N HIS A 171 5.93 -17.63 11.97
CA HIS A 171 5.91 -16.25 12.43
C HIS A 171 7.05 -15.49 11.77
N VAL A 172 6.77 -14.31 11.21
CA VAL A 172 7.71 -13.44 10.51
C VAL A 172 7.65 -12.04 11.12
N TRP A 173 8.80 -11.41 11.37
CA TRP A 173 8.88 -10.06 11.95
C TRP A 173 10.25 -9.39 11.74
N LEU A 174 10.29 -8.06 11.81
CA LEU A 174 11.50 -7.26 11.94
C LEU A 174 11.77 -6.94 13.42
N ASP A 175 12.93 -7.36 13.91
CA ASP A 175 13.32 -7.13 15.31
C ASP A 175 13.51 -5.63 15.61
N GLY A 176 12.90 -5.15 16.68
CA GLY A 176 12.93 -3.74 17.08
C GLY A 176 12.13 -2.77 16.20
N VAL A 177 11.44 -3.26 15.16
CA VAL A 177 10.62 -2.44 14.26
C VAL A 177 9.15 -2.82 14.35
N ASP A 178 8.83 -4.11 14.22
CA ASP A 178 7.45 -4.57 14.17
C ASP A 178 6.85 -4.72 15.57
N LEU A 179 5.66 -4.15 15.77
CA LEU A 179 4.91 -4.29 17.02
C LEU A 179 4.33 -5.70 17.21
N ILE A 180 4.02 -6.37 16.10
CA ILE A 180 3.41 -7.70 16.07
C ILE A 180 4.17 -8.62 15.12
N ARG A 181 4.09 -9.92 15.37
CA ARG A 181 4.56 -10.92 14.41
C ARG A 181 3.46 -11.26 13.43
N HIS A 182 3.78 -11.32 12.15
CA HIS A 182 2.86 -11.80 11.14
C HIS A 182 2.91 -13.33 11.05
N SER A 183 1.76 -13.96 10.84
CA SER A 183 1.72 -15.40 10.58
C SER A 183 1.60 -15.62 9.08
N VAL A 184 2.57 -16.32 8.51
CA VAL A 184 2.59 -16.77 7.12
C VAL A 184 2.27 -18.26 7.10
N SER A 185 1.17 -18.63 6.47
CA SER A 185 0.74 -20.03 6.33
C SER A 185 0.89 -20.46 4.89
N PHE A 186 1.54 -21.60 4.68
CA PHE A 186 1.70 -22.26 3.39
C PHE A 186 0.93 -23.58 3.42
N ASN A 187 0.05 -23.77 2.43
CA ASN A 187 -0.66 -25.03 2.21
C ASN A 187 -0.10 -25.72 0.96
N ALA A 188 0.38 -26.94 1.11
CA ALA A 188 1.02 -27.72 0.07
C ALA A 188 0.03 -28.41 -0.89
N ASN A 189 -1.25 -28.50 -0.54
CA ASN A 189 -2.26 -29.13 -1.41
C ASN A 189 -2.64 -28.22 -2.58
N ASP A 190 -2.78 -26.93 -2.32
CA ASP A 190 -3.17 -25.92 -3.31
C ASP A 190 -2.06 -24.91 -3.63
N ASN A 191 -0.88 -25.07 -3.01
CA ASN A 191 0.25 -24.13 -3.10
C ASN A 191 -0.13 -22.69 -2.71
N THR A 192 -1.10 -22.52 -1.82
CA THR A 192 -1.50 -21.20 -1.33
C THR A 192 -0.58 -20.71 -0.22
N VAL A 193 -0.25 -19.43 -0.29
CA VAL A 193 0.47 -18.71 0.76
C VAL A 193 -0.45 -17.60 1.25
N THR A 194 -0.68 -17.56 2.55
CA THR A 194 -1.48 -16.53 3.21
C THR A 194 -0.67 -15.86 4.30
N CYS A 195 -0.82 -14.55 4.47
CA CYS A 195 -0.17 -13.80 5.53
C CYS A 195 -1.21 -12.97 6.27
N THR A 196 -1.06 -12.79 7.58
CA THR A 196 -1.95 -11.92 8.37
C THR A 196 -1.90 -10.46 7.92
N CYS A 197 -0.81 -10.01 7.27
CA CYS A 197 -0.78 -8.67 6.67
C CYS A 197 -1.59 -8.58 5.38
N LYS A 198 -1.97 -9.71 4.75
CA LYS A 198 -2.71 -9.83 3.48
C LYS A 198 -2.14 -9.00 2.31
N MET A 199 -0.89 -8.55 2.38
CA MET A 199 -0.24 -7.74 1.35
C MET A 199 -0.05 -8.49 0.03
N PHE A 200 0.10 -9.82 0.11
CA PHE A 200 0.27 -10.71 -1.04
C PHE A 200 -0.64 -11.92 -0.90
N PHE A 201 -1.96 -11.71 -0.93
CA PHE A 201 -2.91 -12.81 -1.03
C PHE A 201 -3.03 -13.25 -2.50
N ARG A 202 -2.72 -14.51 -2.80
CA ARG A 202 -3.10 -15.12 -4.07
C ARG A 202 -4.55 -15.58 -3.99
N SER A 203 -5.47 -14.71 -4.39
CA SER A 203 -6.74 -15.16 -4.99
C SER A 203 -6.89 -14.54 -6.37
N TRP A 204 -6.10 -15.05 -7.31
CA TRP A 204 -6.43 -14.95 -8.73
C TRP A 204 -7.36 -16.11 -9.09
N HIS A 205 -8.54 -16.13 -8.48
CA HIS A 205 -9.64 -16.95 -8.99
C HIS A 205 -10.76 -16.01 -9.41
N SER A 206 -11.07 -16.09 -10.71
CA SER A 206 -12.21 -15.50 -11.43
C SER A 206 -12.21 -13.99 -11.67
N LEU A 207 -11.49 -13.56 -12.71
CA LEU A 207 -12.03 -12.74 -13.80
C LEU A 207 -11.61 -13.33 -15.14
#